data_AF-A0A2V5WHI4-F1
#
_entry.id   AF-A0A2V5WHI4-F1
#
_cell.length_a   1.000
_cell.length_b   1.000
_cell.length_c   1.000
_cell.angle_alpha   90.00
_cell.angle_beta   90.00
_cell.angle_gamma   90.00
#
_symmetry.space_group_name_H-M   'P 1'
#
loop_
_entity.id
_entity.type
_entity.pdbx_description
1 polymer ?
#
loop_
_entity_poly.entity_id
_entity_poly.type
_entity_poly.pdbx_seq_one_letter_code
_entity_poly.pdbx_strand_id
1 'polypeptide(L)'
;MHQVRKNPVDWKSVREDFPILDQQVHGQPLIYFDNAATTQKPRAVMEALRSYYEHDNANVHRGLHELSSRATEAYEAARARVAGYIGAASADEIVFTRGTT
;
A
#
# COMPACT_ATOMS: atom_id res chain seq x y z
N MET A 1 4.32 26.83 -8.59
CA MET A 1 2.88 27.07 -8.87
C MET A 1 2.14 25.76 -8.64
N HIS A 2 1.39 25.65 -7.55
CA HIS A 2 0.64 24.43 -7.21
C HIS A 2 -0.63 24.40 -8.07
N GLN A 3 -0.71 23.50 -9.06
CA GLN A 3 -1.94 23.32 -9.83
C GLN A 3 -3.01 22.76 -8.90
N VAL A 4 -3.99 23.58 -8.56
CA VAL A 4 -5.22 23.14 -7.89
C VAL A 4 -5.92 22.14 -8.81
N ARG A 5 -6.23 20.94 -8.30
CA ARG A 5 -6.95 19.91 -9.06
C ARG A 5 -8.25 20.51 -9.62
N LYS A 6 -8.42 20.43 -10.94
CA LYS A 6 -9.57 21.02 -11.67
C LYS A 6 -10.92 20.33 -11.41
N ASN A 7 -10.94 19.16 -10.77
CA ASN A 7 -12.16 18.43 -10.45
C ASN A 7 -12.29 18.21 -8.94
N PRO A 8 -13.51 18.34 -8.38
CA PRO A 8 -13.75 18.02 -6.98
C PRO A 8 -13.47 16.54 -6.72
N VAL A 9 -12.88 16.24 -5.56
CA VAL A 9 -12.67 14.86 -5.11
C VAL A 9 -14.01 14.25 -4.75
N ASP A 10 -14.32 13.07 -5.29
CA ASP A 10 -15.46 12.27 -4.86
C ASP A 10 -15.13 11.54 -3.56
N TRP A 11 -15.46 12.16 -2.43
CA TRP A 11 -15.21 11.60 -1.11
C TRP A 11 -16.02 10.34 -0.83
N LYS A 12 -17.18 10.15 -1.49
CA LYS A 12 -17.99 8.95 -1.29
C LYS A 12 -17.26 7.75 -1.90
N SER A 13 -16.82 7.88 -3.15
CA SER A 13 -16.03 6.84 -3.82
C SER A 13 -14.75 6.50 -3.05
N VAL A 14 -14.01 7.50 -2.55
CA VAL A 14 -12.81 7.24 -1.73
C VAL A 14 -13.14 6.48 -0.45
N ARG A 15 -14.27 6.75 0.21
CA ARG A 15 -14.66 6.03 1.44
C ARG A 15 -15.02 4.57 1.18
N GLU A 16 -15.65 4.27 0.05
CA GLU A 16 -16.03 2.91 -0.35
C GLU A 16 -14.81 1.98 -0.57
N ASP A 17 -13.61 2.56 -0.76
CA ASP A 17 -12.37 1.81 -0.79
C ASP A 17 -11.91 1.31 0.59
N PHE A 18 -12.47 1.80 1.70
CA PHE A 18 -12.08 1.42 3.06
C PHE A 18 -13.22 0.70 3.78
N PRO A 19 -13.35 -0.63 3.63
CA PRO A 19 -14.48 -1.40 4.18
C PRO A 19 -14.69 -1.24 5.68
N ILE A 20 -13.62 -0.96 6.44
CA ILE A 20 -13.72 -0.76 7.89
C ILE A 20 -14.58 0.45 8.26
N LEU A 21 -14.72 1.44 7.38
CA LEU A 21 -15.53 2.64 7.64
C LEU A 21 -17.04 2.37 7.65
N ASP A 22 -17.47 1.19 7.20
CA ASP A 22 -18.87 0.74 7.28
C ASP A 22 -19.21 0.08 8.63
N GLN A 23 -18.22 -0.10 9.51
CA GLN A 23 -18.43 -0.70 10.82
C GLN A 23 -19.17 0.23 11.79
N GLN A 24 -19.83 -0.40 12.76
CA GLN A 24 -20.37 0.29 13.92
C GLN A 24 -19.56 -0.03 15.18
N VAL A 25 -19.32 0.98 15.99
CA VAL A 25 -18.68 0.87 17.31
C VAL A 25 -19.66 1.40 18.35
N HIS A 26 -20.00 0.58 19.34
CA HIS A 26 -21.03 0.90 20.34
C HIS A 26 -22.41 1.26 19.73
N GLY A 27 -22.77 0.61 18.63
CA GLY A 27 -24.03 0.86 17.91
C GLY A 27 -24.08 2.20 17.15
N GLN A 28 -22.94 2.87 16.96
CA GLN A 28 -22.81 4.11 16.20
C GLN A 28 -21.85 3.93 15.02
N PRO A 29 -22.02 4.66 13.91
CA PRO A 29 -21.08 4.62 12.79
C PRO A 29 -19.65 4.98 13.22
N LEU A 30 -18.66 4.24 12.71
CA LEU A 30 -17.26 4.53 13.00
C LEU A 30 -16.83 5.90 12.48
N ILE A 31 -16.36 6.77 13.38
CA ILE A 31 -15.63 7.99 13.06
C ILE A 31 -14.19 7.82 13.57
N TYR A 32 -13.27 7.48 12.66
CA TYR A 32 -11.88 7.18 12.99
C TYR A 32 -10.99 8.42 12.85
N PHE A 33 -10.66 9.07 13.97
CA PHE A 33 -9.80 10.26 14.02
C PHE A 33 -8.41 10.01 14.61
N ASP A 34 -8.00 8.75 14.78
CA ASP A 34 -6.68 8.37 15.30
C ASP A 34 -5.67 8.06 14.17
N ASN A 35 -5.76 8.78 13.06
CA ASN A 35 -4.93 8.52 11.85
C ASN A 35 -3.43 8.77 12.08
N ALA A 36 -3.07 9.53 13.10
CA ALA A 36 -1.68 9.81 13.46
C ALA A 36 -0.98 8.58 14.09
N ALA A 37 -1.73 7.71 14.76
CA ALA A 37 -1.20 6.45 15.30
C ALA A 37 -1.08 5.37 14.21
N THR A 38 -2.13 5.19 13.41
CA THR A 38 -2.11 4.34 12.21
C THR A 38 -3.27 4.70 11.29
N THR A 39 -3.19 4.31 10.01
CA THR A 39 -4.23 4.57 9.03
C THR A 39 -5.01 3.30 8.68
N GLN A 40 -6.28 3.48 8.27
CA GLN A 40 -7.05 2.38 7.68
C GLN A 40 -6.52 2.00 6.30
N LYS A 41 -6.76 0.76 5.87
CA LYS A 41 -6.19 0.22 4.63
C LYS A 41 -7.26 0.13 3.54
N PRO A 42 -7.02 0.66 2.33
CA PRO A 42 -7.96 0.52 1.23
C PRO A 42 -7.96 -0.92 0.69
N ARG A 43 -9.05 -1.32 0.04
CA ARG A 43 -9.26 -2.67 -0.52
C ARG A 43 -8.13 -3.09 -1.46
N ALA A 44 -7.65 -2.18 -2.30
CA ALA A 44 -6.54 -2.46 -3.22
C ALA A 44 -5.25 -2.90 -2.50
N VAL A 45 -4.95 -2.35 -1.32
CA VAL A 45 -3.76 -2.75 -0.53
C VAL A 45 -3.97 -4.13 0.07
N MET A 46 -5.16 -4.39 0.61
CA MET A 46 -5.49 -5.72 1.15
C MET A 46 -5.47 -6.80 0.07
N GLU A 47 -5.98 -6.48 -1.12
CA GLU A 47 -5.98 -7.37 -2.29
C GLU A 47 -4.56 -7.68 -2.76
N ALA A 48 -3.69 -6.68 -2.85
CA ALA A 48 -2.30 -6.88 -3.25
C ALA A 48 -1.56 -7.84 -2.31
N LEU A 49 -1.76 -7.70 -0.99
CA LEU A 49 -1.20 -8.61 0.00
C LEU A 49 -1.79 -10.02 -0.13
N ARG A 50 -3.11 -10.13 -0.24
CA ARG A 50 -3.79 -11.42 -0.39
C ARG A 50 -3.31 -12.15 -1.64
N SER A 51 -3.33 -11.47 -2.78
CA SER A 51 -2.88 -12.01 -4.07
C SER A 51 -1.43 -12.51 -4.00
N TYR A 52 -0.52 -11.73 -3.41
CA TYR A 52 0.86 -12.15 -3.22
C TYR A 52 0.98 -13.45 -2.39
N TYR A 53 0.29 -13.52 -1.25
CA TYR A 53 0.37 -14.69 -0.38
C TYR A 53 -0.31 -15.93 -0.98
N GLU A 54 -1.37 -15.75 -1.76
CA GLU A 54 -2.08 -16.85 -2.42
C GLU A 54 -1.34 -17.40 -3.65
N HIS A 55 -0.56 -16.58 -4.36
CA HIS A 55 -0.05 -16.94 -5.70
C HIS A 55 1.47 -16.88 -5.87
N ASP A 56 2.17 -16.02 -5.12
CA ASP A 56 3.56 -15.62 -5.43
C ASP A 56 4.52 -15.72 -4.24
N ASN A 57 4.06 -16.18 -3.06
CA ASN A 57 4.89 -16.21 -1.86
C ASN A 57 6.13 -17.10 -2.03
N ALA A 58 7.31 -16.49 -1.97
CA ALA A 58 8.61 -17.16 -1.91
C ALA A 58 9.67 -16.24 -1.31
N ASN A 59 10.83 -16.81 -0.97
CA ASN A 59 12.00 -16.01 -0.64
C ASN A 59 12.50 -15.26 -1.89
N VAL A 60 12.67 -13.95 -1.75
CA VAL A 60 13.25 -13.09 -2.79
C VAL A 60 14.76 -13.32 -2.95
N HIS A 61 15.28 -13.05 -4.15
CA HIS A 61 16.69 -13.17 -4.53
C HIS A 61 17.29 -14.59 -4.38
N ARG A 62 16.46 -15.63 -4.27
CA ARG A 62 16.88 -17.04 -4.20
C ARG A 62 16.40 -17.83 -5.43
N GLY A 63 16.58 -17.21 -6.61
CA GLY A 63 15.92 -17.48 -7.89
C GLY A 63 16.29 -18.78 -8.60
N LEU A 64 16.10 -19.93 -7.96
CA LEU A 64 16.18 -21.23 -8.65
C LEU A 64 14.83 -21.70 -9.22
N HIS A 65 13.72 -21.09 -8.82
CA HIS A 65 12.37 -21.49 -9.23
C HIS A 65 11.44 -20.29 -9.46
N GLU A 66 10.40 -20.51 -10.28
CA GLU A 66 9.47 -19.48 -10.77
C GLU A 66 8.89 -18.56 -9.69
N LEU A 67 8.41 -19.13 -8.58
CA LEU A 67 7.87 -18.32 -7.47
C LEU A 67 8.89 -17.36 -6.88
N SER A 68 10.17 -17.75 -6.77
CA SER A 68 11.22 -16.87 -6.25
C SER A 68 11.50 -15.72 -7.22
N SER A 69 11.46 -15.98 -8.53
CA SER A 69 11.60 -14.94 -9.56
C SER A 69 10.46 -13.91 -9.48
N ARG A 70 9.19 -14.38 -9.45
CA ARG A 70 8.01 -13.49 -9.36
C ARG A 70 7.98 -12.68 -8.06
N ALA A 71 8.31 -13.31 -6.93
CA ALA A 71 8.43 -12.60 -5.65
C ALA A 71 9.51 -11.50 -5.70
N THR A 72 10.67 -11.80 -6.31
CA THR A 72 11.77 -10.85 -6.45
C THR A 72 11.38 -9.67 -7.32
N GLU A 73 10.74 -9.93 -8.46
CA GLU A 73 10.26 -8.88 -9.36
C GLU A 73 9.25 -7.96 -8.66
N ALA A 74 8.26 -8.53 -7.96
CA ALA A 74 7.26 -7.75 -7.23
C ALA A 74 7.89 -6.88 -6.13
N TYR A 75 8.90 -7.40 -5.42
CA TYR A 75 9.63 -6.69 -4.37
C TYR A 75 10.44 -5.52 -4.94
N GLU A 76 11.21 -5.73 -6.01
CA GLU A 76 11.99 -4.68 -6.65
C GLU A 76 11.12 -3.64 -7.36
N ALA A 77 9.99 -4.05 -7.94
CA ALA A 77 8.99 -3.12 -8.47
C ALA A 77 8.40 -2.23 -7.37
N ALA A 78 8.19 -2.75 -6.15
CA ALA A 78 7.77 -1.94 -5.01
C ALA A 78 8.86 -0.94 -4.61
N ARG A 79 10.14 -1.33 -4.60
CA ARG A 79 11.28 -0.44 -4.33
C ARG A 79 11.34 0.72 -5.32
N ALA A 80 11.24 0.43 -6.61
CA ALA A 80 11.25 1.43 -7.67
C ALA A 80 10.05 2.40 -7.56
N ARG A 81 8.86 1.89 -7.20
CA ARG A 81 7.69 2.75 -6.94
C ARG A 81 7.90 3.68 -5.76
N VAL A 82 8.51 3.22 -4.66
CA VAL A 82 8.84 4.08 -3.51
C VAL A 82 9.84 5.16 -3.91
N ALA A 83 10.89 4.80 -4.65
CA ALA A 83 11.87 5.77 -5.16
C ALA A 83 11.21 6.88 -5.97
N GLY A 84 10.35 6.53 -6.92
CA GLY A 84 9.58 7.50 -7.70
C GLY A 84 8.60 8.34 -6.86
N TYR A 85 7.99 7.74 -5.83
CA TYR A 85 7.05 8.44 -4.94
C TYR A 85 7.72 9.53 -4.10
N ILE A 86 8.92 9.26 -3.59
CA ILE A 86 9.67 10.23 -2.76
C ILE A 86 10.65 11.10 -3.56
N GLY A 87 10.84 10.82 -4.84
CA GLY A 87 11.76 11.56 -5.72
C GLY A 87 13.24 11.21 -5.51
N ALA A 88 13.56 9.97 -5.12
CA ALA A 88 14.94 9.48 -5.06
C ALA A 88 15.55 9.34 -6.47
N ALA A 89 16.87 9.43 -6.58
CA ALA A 89 17.58 9.35 -7.86
C ALA A 89 17.66 7.90 -8.37
N SER A 90 17.70 6.92 -7.46
CA SER A 90 17.68 5.50 -7.78
C SER A 90 16.84 4.69 -6.79
N ALA A 91 16.36 3.53 -7.23
CA ALA A 91 15.78 2.52 -6.34
C ALA A 91 16.82 1.99 -5.34
N ASP A 92 18.10 1.99 -5.68
CA ASP A 92 19.19 1.51 -4.81
C ASP A 92 19.38 2.37 -3.56
N GLU A 93 18.86 3.61 -3.56
CA GLU A 93 18.86 4.49 -2.39
C GLU A 93 17.75 4.13 -1.38
N ILE A 94 16.85 3.21 -1.73
CA ILE A 94 15.72 2.81 -0.91
C ILE A 94 16.06 1.55 -0.13
N VAL A 95 16.12 1.67 1.20
CA VAL A 95 16.27 0.54 2.12
C VAL A 95 14.94 0.27 2.81
N PHE A 96 14.38 -0.92 2.61
CA PHE A 96 13.20 -1.36 3.36
C PHE A 96 13.59 -1.73 4.79
N THR A 97 12.94 -1.10 5.76
CA THR A 97 13.04 -1.41 7.19
C THR A 97 11.69 -1.83 7.74
N ARG A 98 11.61 -2.17 9.03
CA ARG A 98 10.32 -2.49 9.68
C ARG A 98 9.50 -1.25 10.04
N GLY A 99 10.12 -0.09 10.09
CA GLY A 99 9.52 1.17 10.55
C GLY A 99 10.58 2.27 10.68
N THR A 100 10.15 3.44 11.12
CA THR A 100 11.01 4.64 11.23
C THR A 100 12.01 4.60 12.38
N THR A 101 11.61 4.03 13.53
CA THR A 101 12.40 4.00 14.79
C THR A 101 13.57 3.03 14.72
#